data_AF-A0A4Q4WGE8-F1
#
_entry.id   AF-A0A4Q4WGE8-F1
#
_cell.length_a   1.000
_cell.length_b   1.000
_cell.length_c   1.000
_cell.angle_alpha   90.00
_cell.angle_beta   90.00
_cell.angle_gamma   90.00
#
_symmetry.space_group_name_H-M   'P 1'
#
loop_
_entity.id
_entity.type
_entity.pdbx_description
1 polymer ?
#
loop_
_entity_poly.entity_id
_entity_poly.type
_entity_poly.pdbx_seq_one_letter_code
_entity_poly.pdbx_strand_id
1 'polypeptide(L)'
;MANAAFMGIGAYTSALLTMNAEMPFSVALLGGMAAPAVVAVVIGRPTLRLSGVYLAMATLGFGEVVRVLILNTENWTGGALGLNGIPQLTQWWHVAVAVLATLFVLARMRRSKVGRAFEAIKEDETAAGLMGINVAGAKLLAFTLGAAIAGLAGALNAHLTISAWSSTA
;
A
#
# COMPACT_ATOMS: atom_id res chain seq x y z
N MET A 1 -7.49 8.51 -1.65
CA MET A 1 -7.60 8.80 -0.21
C MET A 1 -7.14 7.64 0.67
N ALA A 2 -7.52 6.37 0.44
CA ALA A 2 -6.99 5.23 1.22
C ALA A 2 -5.45 5.03 1.13
N ASN A 3 -4.79 5.56 0.09
CA ASN A 3 -3.36 5.35 -0.14
C ASN A 3 -2.48 5.81 1.03
N ALA A 4 -2.86 6.88 1.75
CA ALA A 4 -2.09 7.35 2.91
C ALA A 4 -2.09 6.34 4.06
N ALA A 5 -3.23 5.68 4.29
CA ALA A 5 -3.35 4.64 5.31
C ALA A 5 -2.52 3.40 4.94
N PHE A 6 -2.56 2.96 3.68
CA PHE A 6 -1.71 1.86 3.20
C PHE A 6 -0.22 2.20 3.24
N MET A 7 0.13 3.45 2.92
CA MET A 7 1.49 3.97 3.03
C MET A 7 1.96 3.92 4.49
N GLY A 8 1.11 4.33 5.43
CA GLY A 8 1.40 4.21 6.87
C GLY A 8 1.65 2.77 7.29
N ILE A 9 0.76 1.85 6.93
CA ILE A 9 0.91 0.41 7.22
C ILE A 9 2.24 -0.13 6.66
N GLY A 10 2.58 0.20 5.41
CA GLY A 10 3.84 -0.21 4.78
C GLY A 10 5.08 0.37 5.46
N ALA A 11 5.04 1.65 5.84
CA ALA A 11 6.10 2.32 6.59
C ALA A 11 6.36 1.62 7.93
N TYR A 12 5.34 1.45 8.77
CA TYR A 12 5.47 0.79 10.08
C TYR A 12 5.88 -0.68 9.96
N THR A 13 5.33 -1.43 9.01
CA THR A 13 5.70 -2.85 8.82
C THR A 13 7.17 -2.99 8.46
N SER A 14 7.65 -2.20 7.48
CA SER A 14 9.05 -2.25 7.07
C SER A 14 9.99 -1.77 8.19
N ALA A 15 9.62 -0.73 8.92
CA ALA A 15 10.37 -0.21 10.06
C ALA A 15 10.53 -1.26 11.16
N LEU A 16 9.42 -1.92 11.54
CA LEU A 16 9.43 -2.96 12.56
C LEU A 16 10.24 -4.18 12.17
N LEU A 17 10.18 -4.60 10.91
CA LEU A 17 10.98 -5.71 10.39
C LEU A 17 12.49 -5.40 10.44
N THR A 18 12.88 -4.18 10.10
CA THR A 18 14.28 -3.77 10.14
C THR A 18 14.78 -3.57 11.56
N MET A 19 13.96 -3.01 12.47
CA MET A 19 14.36 -2.70 13.84
C MET A 19 14.34 -3.91 14.78
N ASN A 20 13.32 -4.76 14.72
CA ASN A 20 13.17 -5.88 15.67
C ASN A 20 13.76 -7.20 15.16
N ALA A 21 13.77 -7.41 13.84
CA ALA A 21 14.18 -8.68 13.25
C ALA A 21 15.51 -8.59 12.47
N GLU A 22 16.15 -7.41 12.44
CA GLU A 22 17.40 -7.12 11.69
C GLU A 22 17.37 -7.66 10.26
N MET A 23 16.18 -7.72 9.66
CA MET A 23 15.96 -8.34 8.37
C MET A 23 16.61 -7.52 7.26
N PRO A 24 17.13 -8.16 6.20
CA PRO A 24 17.73 -7.44 5.09
C PRO A 24 16.70 -6.52 4.44
N PHE A 25 17.18 -5.36 3.95
CA PHE A 25 16.36 -4.30 3.37
C PHE A 25 15.34 -4.79 2.33
N SER A 26 15.72 -5.76 1.50
CA SER A 26 14.83 -6.34 0.48
C SER A 26 13.62 -7.06 1.09
N VAL A 27 13.79 -7.75 2.22
CA VAL A 27 12.70 -8.45 2.92
C VAL A 27 11.81 -7.45 3.64
N ALA A 28 12.38 -6.42 4.26
CA ALA A 28 11.63 -5.33 4.87
C ALA A 28 10.76 -4.59 3.83
N LEU A 29 11.29 -4.37 2.63
CA LEU A 29 10.57 -3.74 1.52
C LEU A 29 9.42 -4.61 1.02
N LEU A 30 9.67 -5.92 0.83
CA LEU A 30 8.62 -6.87 0.46
C LEU A 30 7.54 -6.99 1.54
N GLY A 31 7.92 -6.97 2.82
CA GLY A 31 6.99 -6.92 3.94
C GLY A 31 6.13 -5.66 3.94
N GLY A 32 6.74 -4.50 3.65
CA GLY A 32 6.06 -3.21 3.48
C GLY A 32 5.09 -3.16 2.30
N MET A 33 5.27 -4.00 1.27
CA MET A 33 4.29 -4.18 0.19
C MET A 33 3.20 -5.21 0.54
N ALA A 34 3.60 -6.33 1.16
CA ALA A 34 2.74 -7.46 1.41
C ALA A 34 1.67 -7.16 2.47
N ALA A 35 2.05 -6.50 3.57
CA ALA A 35 1.11 -6.16 4.65
C ALA A 35 -0.08 -5.31 4.16
N PRO A 36 0.11 -4.15 3.50
CA PRO A 36 -1.02 -3.38 2.98
C PRO A 36 -1.78 -4.11 1.87
N ALA A 37 -1.13 -4.97 1.07
CA ALA A 37 -1.82 -5.80 0.09
C ALA A 37 -2.78 -6.81 0.75
N VAL A 38 -2.36 -7.46 1.83
CA VAL A 38 -3.21 -8.38 2.61
C VAL A 38 -4.39 -7.62 3.22
N VAL A 39 -4.14 -6.47 3.84
CA VAL A 39 -5.19 -5.60 4.39
C VAL A 39 -6.17 -5.18 3.29
N ALA A 40 -5.66 -4.85 2.10
CA ALA A 40 -6.49 -4.48 0.96
C ALA A 40 -7.34 -5.64 0.42
N VAL A 41 -6.87 -6.89 0.47
CA VAL A 41 -7.69 -8.06 0.11
C VAL A 41 -8.83 -8.24 1.11
N VAL A 42 -8.52 -8.15 2.41
CA VAL A 42 -9.48 -8.38 3.50
C VAL A 42 -10.56 -7.30 3.51
N ILE A 43 -10.17 -6.04 3.41
CA ILE A 43 -11.08 -4.90 3.46
C ILE A 43 -11.73 -4.68 2.09
N GLY A 44 -10.99 -4.81 0.99
CA GLY A 44 -11.51 -4.54 -0.35
C GLY A 44 -12.69 -5.43 -0.73
N ARG A 45 -12.72 -6.70 -0.31
CA ARG A 45 -13.85 -7.61 -0.60
C ARG A 45 -15.21 -7.06 -0.13
N PRO A 46 -15.39 -6.65 1.14
CA PRO A 46 -16.62 -6.02 1.58
C PRO A 46 -16.79 -4.59 1.04
N THR A 47 -15.72 -3.77 0.93
CA THR A 47 -15.88 -2.37 0.50
C THR A 47 -16.31 -2.25 -0.96
N LEU A 48 -15.89 -3.18 -1.83
CA LEU A 48 -16.26 -3.21 -3.24
C LEU A 48 -17.74 -3.52 -3.48
N ARG A 49 -18.49 -3.90 -2.44
CA ARG A 49 -19.96 -4.04 -2.49
C ARG A 49 -20.70 -2.72 -2.29
N LEU A 50 -19.99 -1.65 -1.91
CA LEU A 50 -20.55 -0.32 -1.66
C LEU A 50 -20.45 0.54 -2.92
N SER A 51 -21.44 1.40 -3.15
CA SER A 51 -21.45 2.36 -4.26
C SER A 51 -21.73 3.78 -3.77
N GLY A 52 -21.25 4.77 -4.55
CA GLY A 52 -21.48 6.18 -4.29
C GLY A 52 -20.96 6.65 -2.93
N VAL A 53 -21.84 7.26 -2.13
CA VAL A 53 -21.50 7.89 -0.85
C VAL A 53 -20.99 6.88 0.18
N TYR A 54 -21.49 5.65 0.18
CA TYR A 54 -21.06 4.62 1.13
C TYR A 54 -19.59 4.24 0.95
N LEU A 55 -19.10 4.19 -0.30
CA LEU A 55 -17.69 3.93 -0.60
C LEU A 55 -16.78 5.08 -0.11
N ALA A 56 -17.24 6.33 -0.23
CA ALA A 56 -16.52 7.49 0.27
C ALA A 56 -16.40 7.47 1.80
N MET A 57 -17.51 7.20 2.50
CA MET A 57 -17.54 7.06 3.95
C MET A 57 -16.62 5.93 4.44
N ALA A 58 -16.64 4.79 3.76
CA ALA A 58 -15.76 3.67 4.09
C ALA A 58 -14.28 4.03 3.93
N THR A 59 -13.93 4.84 2.93
CA THR A 59 -12.54 5.29 2.71
C THR A 59 -12.06 6.24 3.80
N LEU A 60 -12.92 7.16 4.26
CA LEU A 60 -12.61 8.06 5.39
C LEU A 60 -12.47 7.26 6.69
N GLY A 61 -13.43 6.37 6.96
CA GLY A 61 -13.42 5.50 8.13
C GLY A 61 -12.17 4.61 8.15
N PHE A 62 -11.78 4.04 7.02
CA PHE A 62 -10.54 3.25 6.92
C PHE A 62 -9.30 4.06 7.31
N GLY A 63 -9.17 5.29 6.81
CA GLY A 63 -8.06 6.17 7.18
C GLY A 63 -8.01 6.45 8.68
N GLU A 64 -9.16 6.74 9.28
CA GLU A 64 -9.25 7.03 10.70
C GLU A 64 -8.98 5.80 11.57
N VAL A 65 -9.49 4.62 11.19
CA VAL A 65 -9.22 3.36 11.90
C VAL A 65 -7.73 3.04 11.89
N VAL A 66 -7.05 3.19 10.75
CA VAL A 66 -5.61 2.97 10.66
C VAL A 66 -4.84 3.97 11.51
N ARG A 67 -5.24 5.25 11.50
CA ARG A 67 -4.64 6.28 12.36
C ARG A 67 -4.79 5.94 13.85
N VAL A 68 -5.99 5.59 14.29
CA VAL A 68 -6.27 5.23 15.68
C VAL A 68 -5.49 3.98 16.09
N LEU A 69 -5.43 2.95 15.24
CA LEU A 69 -4.61 1.76 15.49
C LEU A 69 -3.14 2.10 15.67
N ILE A 70 -2.57 2.93 14.80
CA ILE A 70 -1.18 3.36 14.90
C ILE A 70 -0.93 4.13 16.19
N LEU A 71 -1.85 5.03 16.59
CA LEU A 71 -1.68 5.85 17.80
C LEU A 71 -1.92 5.06 19.10
N ASN A 72 -2.83 4.08 19.08
CA ASN A 72 -3.20 3.32 20.27
C ASN A 72 -2.24 2.16 20.55
N THR A 73 -1.55 1.64 19.53
CA THR A 73 -0.62 0.51 19.69
C THR A 73 0.77 0.97 20.15
N GLU A 74 0.83 1.70 21.27
CA GLU A 74 2.05 2.36 21.77
C GLU A 74 3.25 1.42 21.89
N ASN A 75 3.02 0.18 22.34
CA ASN A 75 4.06 -0.83 22.54
C ASN A 75 4.79 -1.24 21.25
N TRP A 76 4.17 -1.09 20.08
CA TRP A 76 4.73 -1.55 18.80
C TRP A 76 5.02 -0.39 17.84
N THR A 77 4.27 0.71 17.88
CA THR A 77 4.44 1.83 16.94
C THR A 77 5.14 3.04 17.57
N GLY A 78 5.29 3.08 18.89
CA GLY A 78 5.69 4.28 19.62
C GLY A 78 4.56 5.31 19.78
N GLY A 79 3.32 4.96 19.43
CA GLY A 79 2.14 5.79 19.61
C GLY A 79 2.24 7.12 18.86
N ALA A 80 1.95 8.23 19.54
CA ALA A 80 2.04 9.58 18.96
C ALA A 80 3.48 10.02 18.63
N LEU A 81 4.50 9.41 19.26
CA LEU A 81 5.91 9.75 19.03
C LEU A 81 6.48 9.07 17.78
N GLY A 82 5.84 7.99 17.32
CA GLY A 82 6.33 7.18 16.20
C GLY A 82 7.60 6.38 16.52
N LEU A 83 8.14 5.73 15.49
CA LEU A 83 9.37 4.93 15.61
C LEU A 83 10.61 5.81 15.40
N ASN A 84 11.59 5.68 16.29
CA ASN A 84 12.88 6.38 16.22
C ASN A 84 14.01 5.38 16.00
N GLY A 85 15.03 5.78 15.23
CA GLY A 85 16.23 4.96 14.98
C GLY A 85 16.10 3.94 13.83
N ILE A 86 15.21 4.19 12.86
CA ILE A 86 15.17 3.36 11.64
C ILE A 86 16.49 3.55 10.87
N PRO A 87 17.25 2.47 10.57
CA PRO A 87 18.50 2.60 9.85
C PRO A 87 18.26 3.08 8.42
N GLN A 88 19.06 4.04 7.96
CA GLN A 88 18.98 4.58 6.61
C GLN A 88 19.61 3.61 5.61
N LEU A 89 18.79 2.68 5.13
CA LEU A 89 19.20 1.68 4.13
C LEU A 89 18.83 2.12 2.70
N THR A 90 18.00 3.15 2.55
CA THR A 90 17.53 3.62 1.24
C THR A 90 18.40 4.78 0.74
N GLN A 91 18.95 4.61 -0.46
CA GLN A 91 19.54 5.70 -1.25
C GLN A 91 18.58 6.16 -2.35
N TRP A 92 18.76 7.38 -2.87
CA TRP A 92 17.96 7.94 -3.96
C TRP A 92 17.83 7.01 -5.18
N TRP A 93 18.87 6.22 -5.50
CA TRP A 93 18.82 5.28 -6.62
C TRP A 93 17.76 4.18 -6.41
N HIS A 94 17.57 3.71 -5.16
CA HIS A 94 16.59 2.67 -4.85
C HIS A 94 15.16 3.16 -5.10
N VAL A 95 14.89 4.44 -4.82
CA VAL A 95 13.61 5.08 -5.12
C VAL A 95 13.41 5.15 -6.63
N ALA A 96 14.42 5.59 -7.38
CA ALA A 96 14.34 5.65 -8.84
C ALA A 96 14.07 4.26 -9.44
N VAL A 97 14.75 3.22 -8.96
CA VAL A 97 14.53 1.84 -9.43
C VAL A 97 13.17 1.30 -9.00
N ALA A 98 12.69 1.60 -7.80
CA ALA A 98 11.35 1.22 -7.36
C ALA A 98 10.25 1.88 -8.21
N VAL A 99 10.43 3.16 -8.57
CA VAL A 99 9.51 3.88 -9.46
C VAL A 99 9.55 3.26 -10.86
N LEU A 100 10.73 3.04 -11.44
CA LEU A 100 10.87 2.40 -12.75
C LEU A 100 10.29 0.99 -12.77
N ALA A 101 10.54 0.19 -11.74
CA ALA A 101 9.97 -1.15 -11.59
C ALA A 101 8.44 -1.10 -11.50
N THR A 102 7.88 -0.18 -10.72
CA THR A 102 6.42 0.03 -10.62
C THR A 102 5.83 0.41 -11.97
N LEU A 103 6.44 1.37 -12.68
CA LEU A 103 6.00 1.77 -14.02
C LEU A 103 6.09 0.62 -15.02
N PHE A 104 7.16 -0.17 -14.98
CA PHE A 104 7.33 -1.35 -15.82
C PHE A 104 6.24 -2.39 -15.56
N VAL A 105 5.95 -2.71 -14.29
CA VAL A 105 4.88 -3.64 -13.90
C VAL A 105 3.52 -3.14 -14.40
N LEU A 106 3.21 -1.86 -14.19
CA LEU A 106 1.95 -1.26 -14.66
C LEU A 106 1.84 -1.28 -16.20
N ALA A 107 2.93 -0.97 -16.91
CA ALA A 107 2.98 -1.02 -18.37
C ALA A 107 2.80 -2.45 -18.90
N ARG A 108 3.41 -3.44 -18.24
CA ARG A 108 3.26 -4.86 -18.58
C ARG A 108 1.83 -5.34 -18.31
N MET A 109 1.25 -4.94 -17.19
CA MET A 109 -0.12 -5.28 -16.81
C MET A 109 -1.15 -4.69 -17.78
N ARG A 110 -0.95 -3.45 -18.24
CA ARG A 110 -1.82 -2.81 -19.24
C ARG A 110 -1.89 -3.61 -20.55
N ARG A 111 -0.80 -4.24 -20.98
CA ARG A 111 -0.75 -5.09 -22.18
C ARG A 111 -1.25 -6.52 -21.95
N SER A 112 -1.65 -6.88 -20.73
CA SER A 112 -2.05 -8.24 -20.36
C SER A 112 -3.57 -8.46 -20.49
N LYS A 113 -4.05 -9.68 -20.17
CA LYS A 113 -5.49 -9.99 -20.09
C LYS A 113 -6.20 -9.15 -19.02
N VAL A 114 -5.50 -8.83 -17.92
CA VAL A 114 -6.03 -8.01 -16.83
C VAL A 114 -6.30 -6.58 -17.30
N GLY A 115 -5.38 -5.99 -18.08
CA GLY A 115 -5.57 -4.66 -18.67
C GLY A 115 -6.79 -4.60 -19.61
N ARG A 116 -6.97 -5.63 -20.45
CA ARG A 116 -8.15 -5.74 -21.32
C ARG A 116 -9.45 -5.90 -20.54
N ALA A 117 -9.45 -6.65 -19.44
CA ALA A 117 -10.61 -6.77 -18.57
C ALA A 117 -10.97 -5.42 -17.91
N PHE A 118 -9.98 -4.61 -17.53
CA PHE A 118 -10.23 -3.27 -17.00
C PHE A 118 -10.82 -2.32 -18.04
N GLU A 119 -10.37 -2.38 -19.29
CA GLU A 119 -10.95 -1.58 -20.38
C GLU A 119 -12.42 -1.95 -20.60
N ALA A 120 -12.75 -3.25 -20.64
CA ALA A 120 -14.13 -3.72 -20.80
C ALA A 120 -15.04 -3.30 -19.63
N ILE A 121 -14.56 -3.37 -18.39
CA ILE A 121 -15.32 -2.92 -17.19
C ILE A 121 -15.55 -1.40 -17.22
N LYS A 122 -14.61 -0.63 -17.76
CA LYS A 122 -14.72 0.83 -17.89
C LYS A 122 -15.79 1.24 -18.90
N GLU A 123 -16.00 0.45 -19.96
CA GLU A 123 -17.05 0.70 -20.95
C GLU A 123 -18.45 0.43 -20.39
N ASP A 124 -18.69 -0.79 -19.91
CA ASP A 124 -19.93 -1.16 -19.23
C ASP A 124 -19.67 -2.34 -18.28
N GLU A 125 -19.76 -2.05 -16.98
CA GLU A 125 -19.56 -3.04 -15.93
C GLU A 125 -20.57 -4.19 -15.99
N THR A 126 -21.82 -3.90 -16.34
CA THR A 126 -22.91 -4.87 -16.41
C THR A 126 -22.70 -5.77 -17.61
N ALA A 127 -22.41 -5.19 -18.78
CA ALA A 127 -22.11 -5.97 -19.99
C ALA A 127 -20.85 -6.82 -19.82
N ALA A 128 -19.77 -6.27 -19.24
CA ALA A 128 -18.56 -7.03 -18.95
C ALA A 128 -18.83 -8.24 -18.05
N GLY A 129 -19.69 -8.07 -17.03
CA GLY A 129 -20.14 -9.17 -16.17
C GLY A 129 -20.92 -10.24 -16.92
N LEU A 130 -21.81 -9.85 -17.84
CA LEU A 130 -22.57 -10.78 -18.69
C LEU A 130 -21.67 -11.57 -19.65
N MET A 131 -20.54 -11.00 -20.07
CA MET A 131 -19.52 -11.66 -20.89
C MET A 131 -18.59 -12.60 -20.09
N GLY A 132 -18.91 -12.88 -18.82
CA GLY A 132 -18.16 -13.80 -17.96
C GLY A 132 -16.91 -13.22 -17.31
N ILE A 133 -16.70 -11.90 -17.37
CA ILE A 133 -15.59 -11.24 -16.67
C ILE A 133 -15.93 -11.14 -15.19
N ASN A 134 -15.03 -11.62 -14.32
CA ASN A 134 -15.17 -11.43 -12.88
C ASN A 134 -14.82 -9.98 -12.49
N VAL A 135 -15.84 -9.10 -12.56
CA VAL A 135 -15.73 -7.67 -12.25
C VAL A 135 -15.21 -7.43 -10.84
N ALA A 136 -15.78 -8.12 -9.84
CA ALA A 136 -15.40 -7.95 -8.44
C ALA A 136 -13.93 -8.36 -8.21
N GLY A 137 -13.49 -9.45 -8.83
CA GLY A 137 -12.10 -9.90 -8.78
C GLY A 137 -11.15 -8.91 -9.44
N ALA A 138 -11.51 -8.35 -10.61
CA ALA A 138 -10.71 -7.33 -11.28
C ALA A 138 -10.58 -6.07 -10.42
N LYS A 139 -11.69 -5.53 -9.89
CA LYS A 139 -11.66 -4.35 -8.99
C LYS A 139 -10.81 -4.61 -7.74
N LEU A 140 -10.88 -5.81 -7.17
CA LEU A 140 -10.05 -6.20 -6.03
C LEU A 140 -8.56 -6.25 -6.39
N LEU A 141 -8.21 -6.77 -7.58
CA LEU A 141 -6.84 -6.73 -8.07
C LEU A 141 -6.34 -5.29 -8.24
N ALA A 142 -7.14 -4.39 -8.81
CA ALA A 142 -6.77 -2.98 -8.93
C ALA A 142 -6.52 -2.33 -7.56
N PHE A 143 -7.40 -2.58 -6.59
CA PHE A 143 -7.28 -2.03 -5.24
C PHE A 143 -6.05 -2.56 -4.50
N THR A 144 -5.81 -3.87 -4.56
CA THR A 144 -4.67 -4.53 -3.90
C THR A 144 -3.33 -4.12 -4.49
N LEU A 145 -3.24 -3.96 -5.81
CA LEU A 145 -2.05 -3.41 -6.46
C LEU A 145 -1.79 -1.96 -6.06
N GLY A 146 -2.84 -1.13 -5.98
CA GLY A 146 -2.72 0.23 -5.47
C GLY A 146 -2.21 0.28 -4.03
N ALA A 147 -2.73 -0.58 -3.16
CA ALA A 147 -2.28 -0.68 -1.77
C ALA A 147 -0.83 -1.17 -1.65
N ALA A 148 -0.41 -2.14 -2.47
CA ALA A 148 0.98 -2.63 -2.49
C ALA A 148 1.96 -1.52 -2.93
N ILE A 149 1.60 -0.74 -3.95
CA ILE A 149 2.41 0.40 -4.43
C ILE A 149 2.48 1.50 -3.37
N ALA A 150 1.36 1.80 -2.71
CA ALA A 150 1.35 2.76 -1.59
C ALA A 150 2.22 2.28 -0.42
N GLY A 151 2.18 0.97 -0.11
CA GLY A 151 3.03 0.33 0.89
C GLY A 151 4.52 0.41 0.55
N LEU A 152 4.89 0.13 -0.70
CA LEU A 152 6.25 0.30 -1.22
C LEU A 152 6.75 1.74 -1.00
N ALA A 153 5.92 2.73 -1.36
CA ALA A 153 6.25 4.14 -1.17
C ALA A 153 6.46 4.48 0.32
N GLY A 154 5.62 3.96 1.21
CA GLY A 154 5.75 4.15 2.66
C GLY A 154 7.02 3.53 3.23
N ALA A 155 7.33 2.30 2.82
CA ALA A 155 8.52 1.60 3.26
C ALA A 155 9.82 2.31 2.85
N LEU A 156 9.88 2.80 1.60
CA LEU A 156 11.00 3.60 1.13
C LEU A 156 11.10 4.92 1.89
N ASN A 157 9.98 5.62 2.09
CA ASN A 157 9.97 6.91 2.80
C ASN A 157 10.44 6.77 4.26
N ALA A 158 10.02 5.73 4.98
CA ALA A 158 10.45 5.49 6.36
C ALA A 158 11.98 5.37 6.49
N HIS A 159 12.61 4.67 5.55
CA HIS A 159 14.06 4.46 5.51
C HIS A 159 14.84 5.62 4.85
N LEU A 160 14.15 6.64 4.33
CA LEU A 160 14.77 7.87 3.78
C LEU A 160 14.75 9.03 4.78
N THR A 161 13.64 9.21 5.51
CA THR A 161 13.38 10.46 6.25
C THR A 161 13.97 10.49 7.66
N ILE A 162 14.02 9.36 8.38
CA ILE A 162 14.31 9.36 9.83
C ILE A 162 15.79 9.62 10.20
N SER A 163 16.72 9.56 9.24
CA SER A 163 18.11 9.98 9.45
C SER A 163 18.38 11.47 9.26
N ALA A 164 17.44 12.22 8.65
CA ALA A 164 17.65 13.65 8.41
C ALA A 164 17.69 14.47 9.72
N TRP A 165 17.21 13.90 10.83
CA TRP A 165 17.24 14.54 12.15
C TRP A 165 18.52 14.29 12.95
N SER A 166 19.37 13.32 12.58
CA SER A 166 20.57 12.95 13.36
C SER A 166 21.88 13.55 12.82
N SER A 167 21.85 14.33 11.73
CA SER A 167 23.07 14.89 11.11
C SER A 167 23.31 16.39 11.42
N THR A 168 22.45 17.02 12.23
CA THR A 168 22.55 18.46 12.57
C THR A 168 22.49 18.75 14.08
N ALA A 169 22.89 17.79 14.92
CA ALA A 169 23.13 18.01 16.35
C ALA A 169 24.58 17.65 16.70
#